data_AF-D7PDK0-F1
#
_entry.id   AF-D7PDK0-F1
#
_cell.length_a   1.000
_cell.length_b   1.000
_cell.length_c   1.000
_cell.angle_alpha   90.00
_cell.angle_beta   90.00
_cell.angle_gamma   90.00
#
_symmetry.space_group_name_H-M   'P 1'
#
loop_
_entity.id
_entity.type
_entity.pdbx_description
1 polymer ?
#
loop_
_entity_poly.entity_id
_entity_poly.type
_entity_poly.pdbx_seq_one_letter_code
_entity_poly.pdbx_strand_id
1 'polypeptide(L)'
;LLQRWLNEAENSENPQDMYKIERVFVDTRKRKRRTSLEGTVRSALESYFVKCLKPNTLEITHISDDLGLERDVVRVWFCNRR
;
A
#
# COMPACT_ATOMS: atom_id res chain seq x y z
N LEU A 1 -16.25 4.00 13.21
CA LEU A 1 -16.28 2.99 12.11
C LEU A 1 -16.34 1.57 12.69
N LEU A 2 -15.39 1.18 13.55
CA LEU A 2 -15.41 -0.14 14.20
C LEU A 2 -16.59 -0.34 15.16
N GLN A 3 -16.96 0.67 15.96
CA GLN A 3 -18.14 0.59 16.83
C GLN A 3 -19.46 0.40 16.06
N ARG A 4 -19.61 0.99 14.87
CA ARG A 4 -20.82 0.81 14.05
C ARG A 4 -20.90 -0.62 13.51
N TRP A 5 -19.77 -1.16 13.04
CA TRP A 5 -19.69 -2.56 12.63
C TRP A 5 -19.97 -3.52 13.78
N LEU A 6 -19.44 -3.24 14.98
CA LEU A 6 -19.67 -4.05 16.18
C LEU A 6 -21.17 -4.10 16.51
N ASN A 7 -21.83 -2.94 16.50
CA ASN A 7 -23.26 -2.82 16.79
C ASN A 7 -24.14 -3.50 15.72
N GLU A 8 -23.77 -3.40 14.44
CA GLU A 8 -24.46 -4.10 13.34
C GLU A 8 -24.30 -5.62 13.41
N ALA A 9 -23.12 -6.12 13.81
CA ALA A 9 -22.88 -7.55 14.01
C ALA A 9 -23.65 -8.11 15.21
N GLU A 10 -23.70 -7.36 16.32
CA GLU A 10 -24.43 -7.75 17.54
C GLU A 10 -25.95 -7.76 17.34
N ASN A 11 -26.49 -6.88 16.49
CA ASN A 11 -27.93 -6.78 16.21
C ASN A 11 -28.38 -7.61 15.00
N SER A 12 -27.48 -8.26 14.26
CA SER A 12 -27.84 -9.10 13.12
C SER A 12 -28.30 -10.49 13.58
N GLU A 13 -29.62 -10.71 13.69
CA GLU A 13 -30.22 -12.02 14.04
C GLU A 13 -30.10 -13.06 12.91
N ASN A 14 -29.87 -12.61 11.67
CA ASN A 14 -29.80 -13.44 10.48
C ASN A 14 -28.35 -13.55 9.96
N PRO A 15 -27.75 -14.74 9.94
CA PRO A 15 -26.37 -14.95 9.49
C PRO A 15 -26.07 -14.43 8.07
N GLN A 16 -27.07 -14.39 7.20
CA GLN A 16 -26.92 -13.91 5.82
C GLN A 16 -26.67 -12.39 5.69
N ASP A 17 -27.15 -11.59 6.64
CA ASP A 17 -26.95 -10.14 6.59
C ASP A 17 -25.50 -9.77 6.95
N MET A 18 -24.84 -10.59 7.76
CA MET A 18 -23.41 -10.51 8.06
C MET A 18 -22.55 -10.69 6.79
N TYR A 19 -22.89 -11.64 5.91
CA TYR A 19 -22.18 -11.87 4.64
C TYR A 19 -22.34 -10.73 3.63
N LYS A 20 -23.49 -10.03 3.63
CA LYS A 20 -23.70 -8.85 2.77
C LYS A 20 -22.85 -7.67 3.22
N ILE A 21 -22.80 -7.40 4.52
CA ILE A 21 -21.96 -6.34 5.10
C ILE A 21 -20.49 -6.61 4.77
N GLU A 22 -20.03 -7.85 4.92
CA GLU A 22 -18.67 -8.26 4.55
C GLU A 22 -18.38 -7.98 3.06
N ARG A 23 -19.25 -8.39 2.13
CA ARG A 23 -19.03 -8.12 0.69
C ARG A 23 -18.94 -6.63 0.36
N VAL A 24 -19.83 -5.80 0.92
CA VAL A 24 -19.86 -4.36 0.64
C VAL A 24 -18.60 -3.66 1.15
N PHE A 25 -18.08 -4.07 2.31
CA PHE A 25 -16.81 -3.56 2.82
C PHE A 25 -15.58 -4.11 2.08
N VAL A 26 -15.63 -5.36 1.62
CA VAL A 26 -14.53 -6.00 0.90
C VAL A 26 -14.32 -5.34 -0.47
N ASP A 27 -15.36 -4.96 -1.20
CA ASP A 27 -15.20 -4.34 -2.53
C ASP A 27 -14.76 -2.88 -2.48
N THR A 28 -15.18 -2.12 -1.47
CA THR A 28 -14.88 -0.69 -1.35
C THR A 28 -13.53 -0.39 -0.69
N ARG A 29 -12.84 -1.41 -0.14
CA ARG A 29 -11.58 -1.26 0.61
C ARG A 29 -10.45 -2.18 0.16
N LYS A 30 -10.47 -2.67 -1.09
CA LYS A 30 -9.36 -3.51 -1.58
C LYS A 30 -8.08 -2.69 -1.67
N ARG A 31 -7.24 -2.79 -0.63
CA ARG A 31 -5.88 -2.25 -0.63
C ARG A 31 -5.10 -2.89 -1.77
N LYS A 32 -4.29 -2.09 -2.47
CA LYS A 32 -3.34 -2.59 -3.48
C LYS A 32 -2.45 -3.66 -2.82
N ARG A 33 -2.26 -4.80 -3.50
CA ARG A 33 -1.40 -5.88 -2.95
C ARG A 33 0.00 -5.32 -2.68
N ARG A 34 0.59 -5.77 -1.58
CA ARG A 34 1.93 -5.35 -1.17
C ARG A 34 2.94 -5.77 -2.24
N THR A 35 3.76 -4.83 -2.70
CA THR A 35 4.93 -5.14 -3.53
C THR A 35 6.03 -5.67 -2.62
N SER A 36 6.51 -6.89 -2.89
CA SER A 36 7.72 -7.42 -2.26
C SER A 36 8.93 -6.89 -3.02
N LEU A 37 9.85 -6.23 -2.33
CA LEU A 37 11.10 -5.76 -2.92
C LEU A 37 12.19 -6.77 -2.61
N GLU A 38 12.80 -7.33 -3.65
CA GLU A 38 13.94 -8.24 -3.53
C GLU A 38 15.13 -7.54 -2.86
N GLY A 39 16.04 -8.34 -2.28
CA GLY A 39 17.20 -7.82 -1.55
C GLY A 39 18.09 -6.89 -2.39
N THR A 40 18.31 -7.25 -3.66
CA THR A 40 19.09 -6.45 -4.62
C THR A 40 18.45 -5.10 -4.91
N VAL A 41 17.15 -5.08 -5.19
CA VAL A 41 16.36 -3.87 -5.42
C VAL A 41 16.34 -2.97 -4.18
N ARG A 42 16.23 -3.58 -2.99
CA ARG A 42 16.26 -2.85 -1.72
C ARG A 42 17.61 -2.16 -1.50
N SER A 43 18.72 -2.86 -1.72
CA SER A 43 20.07 -2.28 -1.62
C SER A 43 20.32 -1.18 -2.64
N ALA A 44 19.78 -1.31 -3.85
CA ALA A 44 19.85 -0.26 -4.86
C ALA A 44 19.11 1.01 -4.42
N LEU A 45 17.86 0.87 -3.94
CA LEU A 45 17.08 1.99 -3.40
C LEU A 45 17.78 2.69 -2.22
N GLU A 46 18.41 1.93 -1.33
CA GLU A 46 19.23 2.49 -0.24
C GLU A 46 20.43 3.29 -0.77
N SER A 47 21.08 2.82 -1.84
CA SER A 47 22.20 3.52 -2.47
C SER A 47 21.77 4.86 -3.09
N TYR A 48 20.58 4.93 -3.70
CA TYR A 48 20.02 6.21 -4.16
C TYR A 48 19.62 7.12 -2.99
N PHE A 49 19.07 6.55 -1.91
CA PHE A 49 18.64 7.30 -0.72
C PHE A 49 19.79 8.03 -0.02
N VAL A 50 20.95 7.40 0.10
CA VAL A 50 22.16 8.04 0.68
C VAL A 50 22.61 9.24 -0.15
N LYS A 51 22.45 9.20 -1.48
CA LYS A 51 22.80 10.30 -2.39
C LYS A 51 21.77 11.44 -2.34
N CYS A 52 20.49 11.09 -2.30
CA CYS A 52 19.38 12.05 -2.26
C CYS A 52 18.23 11.51 -1.41
N LEU A 53 18.05 12.09 -0.22
CA LEU A 53 17.01 11.71 0.76
C LEU A 53 15.59 12.06 0.28
N LYS A 54 15.46 13.02 -0.65
CA LYS A 54 14.19 13.55 -1.15
C LYS A 54 14.26 13.73 -2.68
N PRO A 55 14.22 12.63 -3.45
CA PRO A 55 14.23 12.72 -4.89
C PRO A 55 13.00 13.47 -5.40
N ASN A 56 13.20 14.34 -6.37
CA ASN A 56 12.15 15.05 -7.07
C ASN A 56 11.40 14.11 -8.05
N THR A 57 10.36 14.62 -8.72
CA THR A 57 9.53 13.82 -9.64
C THR A 57 10.33 13.20 -10.80
N LEU A 58 11.32 13.91 -11.32
CA LEU A 58 12.18 13.43 -12.41
C LEU A 58 13.12 12.32 -11.90
N GLU A 59 13.74 12.52 -10.74
CA GLU A 59 14.59 11.52 -10.10
C GLU A 59 13.82 10.24 -9.74
N ILE A 60 12.58 10.35 -9.24
CA ILE A 60 11.72 9.18 -8.98
C ILE A 60 11.45 8.40 -10.27
N THR A 61 11.25 9.10 -11.40
CA THR A 61 11.01 8.46 -12.70
C THR A 61 12.26 7.75 -13.19
N HIS A 62 13.43 8.39 -13.09
CA HIS A 62 14.71 7.77 -13.44
C HIS A 62 14.97 6.51 -12.60
N ILE A 63 14.81 6.59 -11.28
CA ILE A 63 15.01 5.43 -10.38
C ILE A 63 14.00 4.31 -10.68
N SER A 64 12.76 4.66 -11.07
CA SER A 64 11.76 3.65 -11.42
C SER A 64 12.12 2.91 -12.70
N ASP A 65 12.62 3.63 -13.70
CA ASP A 65 13.02 3.07 -14.99
C ASP A 65 14.28 2.22 -14.85
N ASP A 66 15.27 2.69 -14.08
CA ASP A 66 16.52 1.96 -13.78
C ASP A 66 16.26 0.61 -13.06
N LEU A 67 15.30 0.60 -12.13
CA LEU A 67 14.99 -0.57 -11.30
C LEU A 67 13.82 -1.41 -11.83
N GLY A 68 13.17 -1.00 -12.92
CA GLY A 68 11.99 -1.65 -13.47
C GLY A 68 10.80 -1.67 -12.50
N LEU A 69 10.66 -0.66 -11.65
CA LEU A 69 9.61 -0.55 -10.64
C LEU A 69 8.52 0.43 -11.07
N GLU A 70 7.32 0.30 -10.50
CA GLU A 70 6.29 1.33 -10.66
C GLU A 70 6.70 2.60 -9.88
N ARG A 71 6.52 3.79 -10.49
CA ARG A 71 6.83 5.09 -9.86
C ARG A 71 6.21 5.25 -8.47
N ASP A 72 4.99 4.75 -8.29
CA ASP A 72 4.28 4.77 -7.01
C ASP A 72 4.99 3.94 -5.93
N VAL A 73 5.59 2.81 -6.30
CA VAL A 73 6.35 1.96 -5.38
C VAL A 73 7.61 2.69 -4.93
N VAL A 74 8.36 3.30 -5.86
CA VAL A 74 9.57 4.08 -5.53
C VAL A 74 9.20 5.28 -4.64
N ARG A 75 8.19 6.07 -5.02
CA ARG A 75 7.73 7.22 -4.23
C ARG A 75 7.34 6.81 -2.80
N VAL A 76 6.51 5.78 -2.65
CA VAL A 76 6.06 5.31 -1.32
C VAL A 76 7.22 4.75 -0.52
N TRP A 77 8.17 4.05 -1.15
CA TRP A 77 9.36 3.56 -0.47
C TRP A 77 10.18 4.71 0.12
N PHE A 78 10.47 5.76 -0.67
CA PHE A 78 11.19 6.94 -0.18
C PHE A 78 10.43 7.68 0.92
N CYS A 79 9.10 7.78 0.83
CA CYS A 79 8.27 8.35 1.90
C CYS A 79 8.33 7.54 3.19
N ASN A 80 8.32 6.21 3.10
CA ASN A 80 8.37 5.30 4.25
C ASN A 80 9.77 5.14 4.83
N ARG A 81 10.82 5.50 4.08
CA ARG A 81 12.23 5.41 4.52
C ARG A 81 12.70 6.63 5.33
N ARG A 82 11.90 7.71 5.36
CA ARG A 82 12.16 8.96 6.10
C ARG A 82 12.36 8.74 7.60
#